data_AF-A0A4Y9RYA9-F1
#
_entry.id   AF-A0A4Y9RYA9-F1
#
_cell.length_a   1.000
_cell.length_b   1.000
_cell.length_c   1.000
_cell.angle_alpha   90.00
_cell.angle_beta   90.00
_cell.angle_gamma   90.00
#
_symmetry.space_group_name_H-M   'P 1'
#
loop_
_entity.id
_entity.type
_entity.pdbx_description
1 polymer ?
#
loop_
_entity_poly.entity_id
_entity_poly.type
_entity_poly.pdbx_seq_one_letter_code
_entity_poly.pdbx_strand_id
1 'polypeptide(L)'
;MHALTAAGTCTADADCRTLPVGARACGGPEAYLPYSTKGTDVPALQALADQLAAERRAEIARTGEQGTCMFKPDPGAECRAQRCTLRRADLK
;
A
#
# COMPACT_ATOMS: atom_id res chain seq x y z
N MET A 1 -13.48 0.83 14.70
CA MET A 1 -12.03 0.79 14.43
C MET A 1 -11.74 -0.50 13.69
N HIS A 2 -11.75 -0.49 12.35
CA HIS A 2 -11.41 -1.67 11.56
C HIS A 2 -9.89 -1.82 11.55
N ALA A 3 -9.38 -2.78 12.32
CA ALA A 3 -7.98 -3.14 12.30
C ALA A 3 -7.68 -3.79 10.93
N LEU A 4 -7.23 -2.99 9.96
CA LEU A 4 -6.50 -3.52 8.83
C LEU A 4 -5.15 -4.00 9.35
N THR A 5 -5.11 -5.21 9.91
CA THR A 5 -3.86 -5.95 10.09
C THR A 5 -3.36 -6.33 8.71
N ALA A 6 -2.72 -5.36 8.06
CA ALA A 6 -2.10 -5.52 6.74
C ALA A 6 -1.11 -6.70 6.74
N ALA A 7 -0.49 -7.06 7.86
CA ALA A 7 0.28 -8.30 7.96
C ALA A 7 -0.61 -9.53 8.23
N GLY A 8 -1.42 -9.93 7.24
CA GLY A 8 -2.11 -11.22 7.26
C GLY A 8 -1.14 -12.42 7.28
N THR A 9 -1.61 -13.58 7.73
CA THR A 9 -0.80 -14.80 7.74
C THR A 9 -0.50 -15.30 6.33
N CYS A 10 0.71 -15.77 6.07
CA CYS A 10 1.13 -16.33 4.78
C CYS A 10 1.91 -17.64 4.97
N THR A 11 1.98 -18.45 3.91
CA THR A 11 2.82 -19.66 3.87
C THR A 11 3.84 -19.63 2.74
N ALA A 12 3.63 -18.81 1.71
CA ALA A 12 4.55 -18.60 0.60
C ALA A 12 4.50 -17.15 0.10
N ASP A 13 5.54 -16.70 -0.59
CA ASP A 13 5.61 -15.35 -1.15
C ASP A 13 4.46 -15.03 -2.11
N ALA A 14 3.95 -16.05 -2.81
CA ALA A 14 2.80 -15.91 -3.73
C ALA A 14 1.49 -15.49 -3.03
N ASP A 15 1.40 -15.70 -1.70
CA ASP A 15 0.29 -15.24 -0.88
C ASP A 15 0.38 -13.74 -0.60
N CYS A 16 1.55 -13.12 -0.76
CA CYS A 16 1.79 -11.74 -0.38
C CYS A 16 1.76 -10.79 -1.58
N ARG A 17 1.06 -9.68 -1.40
CA ARG A 17 0.92 -8.60 -2.38
C ARG A 17 1.12 -7.26 -1.71
N THR A 18 1.22 -6.21 -2.51
CA THR A 18 1.37 -4.83 -2.06
C THR A 18 0.13 -4.03 -2.43
N LEU A 19 -0.27 -3.15 -1.51
CA LEU A 19 -1.40 -2.25 -1.69
C LEU A 19 -0.87 -0.81 -1.70
N PRO A 20 -1.02 -0.06 -2.79
CA PRO A 20 -0.75 1.37 -2.79
C PRO A 20 -1.79 2.08 -1.90
N VAL A 21 -1.33 2.97 -1.01
CA VAL A 21 -2.21 3.75 -0.13
C VAL A 21 -1.86 5.24 -0.17
N GLY A 22 -2.90 6.06 -0.07
CA GLY A 22 -2.81 7.52 -0.11
C GLY A 22 -2.43 8.07 -1.49
N ALA A 23 -2.11 9.35 -1.55
CA ALA A 23 -1.69 10.00 -2.78
C ALA A 23 -0.71 11.15 -2.50
N ARG A 24 0.33 11.28 -3.32
CA ARG A 24 1.28 12.40 -3.23
C ARG A 24 0.90 13.52 -4.19
N ALA A 25 1.25 14.75 -3.85
CA ALA A 25 1.00 15.93 -4.69
C ALA A 25 1.64 15.81 -6.09
N CYS A 26 2.82 15.20 -6.18
CA CYS A 26 3.51 14.92 -7.45
C CYS A 26 3.01 13.67 -8.19
N GLY A 27 2.01 12.96 -7.65
CA GLY A 27 1.52 11.69 -8.19
C GLY A 27 2.10 10.44 -7.53
N GLY A 28 1.38 9.33 -7.71
CA GLY A 28 1.66 8.05 -7.07
C GLY A 28 1.19 7.97 -5.60
N PRO A 29 1.30 6.79 -4.98
CA PRO A 29 0.88 6.57 -3.60
C PRO A 29 1.86 7.18 -2.60
N GLU A 30 1.41 7.42 -1.37
CA GLU A 30 2.26 7.81 -0.24
C GLU A 30 3.09 6.60 0.23
N ALA A 31 2.43 5.45 0.37
CA ALA A 31 3.03 4.23 0.85
C ALA A 31 2.54 2.99 0.09
N TYR A 32 3.31 1.92 0.22
CA TYR A 32 2.88 0.57 -0.12
C TYR A 32 2.78 -0.20 1.18
N LEU A 33 1.68 -0.92 1.39
CA LEU A 33 1.50 -1.81 2.52
C LEU A 33 1.52 -3.26 2.04
N PRO A 34 2.22 -4.17 2.73
CA PRO A 34 2.13 -5.59 2.41
C PRO A 34 0.78 -6.13 2.89
N TYR A 35 0.18 -7.05 2.13
CA TYR A 35 -0.99 -7.80 2.57
C TYR A 35 -0.97 -9.26 2.10
N SER A 36 -1.64 -10.13 2.85
CA SER A 36 -1.85 -11.52 2.46
C SER A 36 -3.16 -11.64 1.69
N THR A 37 -3.18 -12.35 0.56
CA THR A 37 -4.41 -12.71 -0.14
C THR A 37 -5.22 -13.76 0.63
N LYS A 38 -4.60 -14.45 1.59
CA LYS A 38 -5.28 -15.43 2.45
C LYS A 38 -6.10 -14.71 3.51
N GLY A 39 -7.41 -14.96 3.51
CA GLY A 39 -8.34 -14.40 4.49
C GLY A 39 -8.62 -12.91 4.29
N THR A 40 -8.16 -12.32 3.18
CA THR A 40 -8.42 -10.92 2.84
C THR A 40 -9.47 -10.85 1.75
N ASP A 41 -10.51 -10.05 1.96
CA ASP A 41 -11.41 -9.62 0.91
C ASP A 41 -10.68 -8.58 0.04
N VAL A 42 -10.00 -9.07 -1.00
CA VAL A 42 -9.15 -8.24 -1.87
C VAL A 42 -9.95 -7.14 -2.58
N PRO A 43 -11.14 -7.42 -3.16
CA PRO A 43 -11.98 -6.36 -3.72
C PRO A 43 -12.34 -5.26 -2.71
N ALA A 44 -12.77 -5.62 -1.51
CA ALA A 44 -13.11 -4.63 -0.48
C ALA A 44 -11.89 -3.83 -0.02
N LEU A 45 -10.74 -4.49 0.13
CA LEU A 45 -9.48 -3.84 0.48
C LEU A 45 -9.04 -2.83 -0.58
N GLN A 46 -9.14 -3.20 -1.86
CA GLN A 46 -8.79 -2.31 -2.97
C GLN A 46 -9.73 -1.11 -3.04
N ALA A 47 -11.04 -1.33 -2.89
CA ALA A 47 -12.02 -0.24 -2.88
C ALA A 47 -11.73 0.78 -1.77
N LEU A 48 -11.36 0.31 -0.57
CA LEU A 48 -10.97 1.19 0.52
C LEU A 48 -9.69 1.98 0.21
N ALA A 49 -8.67 1.34 -0.37
CA ALA A 49 -7.44 2.02 -0.75
C ALA A 49 -7.70 3.11 -1.81
N ASP A 50 -8.55 2.83 -2.79
CA ASP A 50 -8.93 3.77 -3.83
C ASP A 50 -9.71 4.97 -3.27
N GLN A 51 -10.60 4.73 -2.31
CA GLN A 51 -11.32 5.78 -1.58
C GLN A 51 -10.35 6.71 -0.83
N LEU A 52 -9.44 6.14 -0.03
CA LEU A 52 -8.43 6.91 0.70
C LEU A 52 -7.54 7.73 -0.24
N ALA A 53 -7.14 7.14 -1.37
CA ALA A 53 -6.33 7.84 -2.36
C ALA A 53 -7.10 9.00 -3.01
N ALA A 54 -8.41 8.84 -3.25
CA ALA A 54 -9.26 9.90 -3.79
C ALA A 54 -9.44 11.06 -2.79
N GLU A 55 -9.68 10.75 -1.52
CA GLU A 55 -9.78 11.74 -0.44
C GLU A 55 -8.47 12.55 -0.30
N ARG A 56 -7.31 11.87 -0.31
CA ARG A 56 -6.01 12.55 -0.28
C ARG A 56 -5.78 13.47 -1.46
N ARG A 57 -6.12 13.03 -2.69
CA ARG A 57 -6.03 13.89 -3.89
C ARG A 57 -6.93 15.11 -3.79
N ALA A 58 -8.15 14.95 -3.28
CA ALA A 58 -9.08 16.06 -3.10
C ALA A 58 -8.55 17.07 -2.06
N GLU A 59 -7.91 16.59 -0.98
CA GLU A 59 -7.28 17.48 -0.01
C GLU A 59 -6.12 18.26 -0.62
N ILE A 60 -5.19 17.58 -1.29
CA ILE A 60 -4.05 18.21 -1.99
C ILE A 60 -4.55 19.31 -2.95
N ALA A 61 -5.59 19.02 -3.72
CA ALA A 61 -6.18 19.98 -4.65
C ALA A 61 -6.78 21.21 -3.93
N ARG A 62 -7.37 21.01 -2.75
CA ARG A 62 -7.97 22.06 -1.94
C ARG A 62 -6.92 22.92 -1.22
N THR A 63 -5.84 22.32 -0.75
CA THR A 63 -4.79 22.99 0.06
C THR A 63 -3.67 23.59 -0.80
N GLY A 64 -3.52 23.12 -2.05
CA GLY A 64 -2.42 23.52 -2.92
C GLY A 64 -1.08 22.94 -2.47
N GLU A 65 -1.10 21.77 -1.82
CA GLU A 65 0.10 21.05 -1.40
C GLU A 65 1.04 20.79 -2.59
N GLN A 66 2.33 20.99 -2.35
CA GLN A 66 3.39 20.73 -3.32
C GLN A 66 4.36 19.69 -2.74
N GLY A 67 4.95 18.86 -3.60
CA GLY A 67 5.86 17.82 -3.17
C GLY A 67 6.90 17.48 -4.24
N THR A 68 7.97 16.82 -3.83
CA THR A 68 9.04 16.39 -4.74
C THR A 68 8.57 15.25 -5.65
N CYS A 69 8.81 15.37 -6.95
CA CYS A 69 8.48 14.35 -7.96
C CYS A 69 9.47 13.17 -7.92
N MET A 70 9.41 12.34 -6.87
CA MET A 70 10.21 11.12 -6.77
C MET A 70 9.36 9.90 -7.16
N PHE A 71 9.82 9.16 -8.18
CA PHE A 71 9.25 7.86 -8.50
C PHE A 71 9.51 6.90 -7.34
N LYS A 72 8.44 6.29 -6.81
CA LYS A 72 8.52 5.30 -5.74
C LYS A 72 8.05 3.97 -6.33
N PRO A 73 8.97 3.07 -6.71
CA PRO A 73 8.58 1.78 -7.25
C PRO A 73 7.84 0.98 -6.17
N ASP A 74 6.93 0.13 -6.61
CA ASP A 74 6.36 -0.88 -5.75
C ASP A 74 7.45 -1.88 -5.36
N PRO A 75 7.84 -1.99 -4.07
CA PRO A 75 8.83 -2.97 -3.64
C PRO A 75 8.32 -4.42 -3.79
N GLY A 76 6.99 -4.60 -3.85
CA GLY A 76 6.30 -5.85 -3.63
C GLY A 76 6.46 -6.39 -2.22
N ALA A 77 5.90 -7.58 -1.98
CA ALA A 77 5.88 -8.22 -0.67
C ALA A 77 6.45 -9.64 -0.72
N GLU A 78 6.92 -10.12 0.43
CA GLU A 78 7.41 -11.48 0.66
C GLU A 78 6.81 -12.02 1.95
N CYS A 79 6.74 -13.35 2.05
CA CYS A 79 6.30 -14.02 3.26
C CYS A 79 7.51 -14.27 4.18
N ARG A 80 7.60 -13.49 5.26
CA ARG A 80 8.69 -13.61 6.25
C ARG A 80 8.10 -13.90 7.62
N ALA A 81 8.55 -15.00 8.24
CA ALA A 81 8.05 -15.44 9.54
C ALA A 81 6.51 -15.50 9.60
N GLN A 82 5.90 -16.12 8.56
CA GLN A 82 4.45 -16.28 8.38
C GLN A 82 3.65 -14.97 8.34
N ARG A 83 4.31 -13.84 8.02
CA ARG A 83 3.68 -12.53 7.85
C ARG A 83 4.14 -11.92 6.54
N CYS A 84 3.22 -11.25 5.84
CA CYS A 84 3.61 -10.48 4.67
C CYS A 84 4.38 -9.23 5.10
N THR A 85 5.58 -9.07 4.56
CA THR A 85 6.45 -7.89 4.74
C THR A 85 6.79 -7.31 3.38
N LEU A 86 7.03 -5.99 3.30
CA LEU A 86 7.57 -5.42 2.07
C LEU A 86 8.94 -6.06 1.80
N ARG A 87 9.22 -6.38 0.53
CA ARG A 87 10.59 -6.70 0.15
C ARG A 87 11.45 -5.48 0.47
N ARG A 88 12.64 -5.71 1.00
CA ARG A 88 13.60 -4.62 1.14
C ARG A 88 13.85 -4.09 -0.26
N ALA A 89 13.51 -2.83 -0.49
CA ALA A 89 14.07 -2.12 -1.61
C ALA A 89 15.56 -2.02 -1.29
N ASP A 90 16.37 -2.85 -1.94
CA ASP A 90 17.81 -2.71 -1.90
C ASP A 90 18.12 -1.32 -2.49
N LEU A 91 18.22 -0.31 -1.61
CA LEU A 91 18.87 0.96 -1.91
C LEU A 91 20.34 0.63 -2.17
N LYS A 92 20.66 0.33 -3.42
CA LYS A 92 22.01 0.40 -3.96
C LYS A 92 22.23 1.78 -4.57
#